data_AF-A0A928DG98-F1
#
_entry.id   AF-A0A928DG98-F1
#
_cell.length_a   1.000
_cell.length_b   1.000
_cell.length_c   1.000
_cell.angle_alpha   90.00
_cell.angle_beta   90.00
_cell.angle_gamma   90.00
#
_symmetry.space_group_name_H-M   'P 1'
#
loop_
_entity.id
_entity.type
_entity.pdbx_description
1 polymer ?
#
loop_
_entity_poly.entity_id
_entity_poly.type
_entity_poly.pdbx_seq_one_letter_code
_entity_poly.pdbx_strand_id
1 'polypeptide(L)'
;MKKLITILFATFIAVFSFAKNAEELVAEYWSKATSYNDYKLAYDTIKSVSEADAKTAIITWVTGEAGMFGAESKLSEEMKKQVQAARLMSGQYLKYVKKEFIKELPLIFACEVVGTEVLKAYEVENPSLYQELKAKDFTIDGVRLRNHAIVNLACCAGDIEYVMSLPIEQVANIATFQSIAIEYLLKLPVDKAMAKVVEIENYYLIKKQPIPKDIEALSRKLTLRQLRN
;
A
#
# COMPACT_ATOMS: atom_id res chain seq x y z
N MET A 1 22.20 2.74 -43.84
CA MET A 1 21.09 3.13 -44.76
C MET A 1 20.13 1.95 -44.87
N LYS A 2 18.80 2.19 -44.81
CA LYS A 2 17.68 1.32 -45.28
C LYS A 2 17.59 -0.08 -44.59
N LYS A 3 16.54 -0.38 -43.81
CA LYS A 3 15.16 -0.83 -44.22
C LYS A 3 15.23 -2.10 -45.11
N LEU A 4 14.45 -3.20 -44.97
CA LEU A 4 13.15 -3.52 -44.33
C LEU A 4 13.21 -4.98 -43.75
N ILE A 5 12.49 -5.39 -42.68
CA ILE A 5 11.10 -5.94 -42.63
C ILE A 5 10.92 -7.08 -43.68
N THR A 6 10.57 -8.34 -43.40
CA THR A 6 9.59 -9.03 -42.51
C THR A 6 10.07 -10.51 -42.37
N ILE A 7 9.63 -11.44 -41.51
CA ILE A 7 8.55 -11.57 -40.50
C ILE A 7 9.12 -12.27 -39.24
N LEU A 8 8.67 -11.93 -38.04
CA LEU A 8 8.74 -12.77 -36.83
C LEU A 8 7.44 -12.62 -36.01
N PHE A 9 6.42 -13.40 -36.39
CA PHE A 9 5.24 -13.62 -35.56
C PHE A 9 5.51 -14.84 -34.67
N ALA A 10 5.11 -14.76 -33.40
CA ALA A 10 5.29 -15.80 -32.38
C ALA A 10 6.76 -16.08 -31.94
N THR A 11 7.41 -15.11 -31.30
CA THR A 11 8.56 -15.36 -30.42
C THR A 11 8.27 -14.97 -28.98
N PHE A 12 8.19 -15.99 -28.12
CA PHE A 12 8.02 -15.96 -26.68
C PHE A 12 9.27 -15.45 -25.93
N ILE A 13 10.08 -14.57 -26.58
CA ILE A 13 11.46 -14.26 -26.19
C ILE A 13 11.74 -12.78 -26.51
N ALA A 14 11.64 -11.93 -25.47
CA ALA A 14 12.10 -10.53 -25.50
C ALA A 14 12.54 -10.04 -24.11
N VAL A 15 13.20 -10.91 -23.32
CA VAL A 15 13.75 -10.58 -21.99
C VAL A 15 15.18 -11.13 -21.84
N PHE A 16 16.05 -10.87 -22.83
CA PHE A 16 17.46 -11.30 -22.79
C PHE A 16 18.46 -10.27 -23.35
N SER A 17 18.17 -8.99 -23.13
CA SER A 17 19.20 -7.96 -23.00
C SER A 17 18.67 -6.86 -22.09
N PHE A 18 19.54 -6.38 -21.18
CA PHE A 18 19.28 -5.37 -20.13
C PHE A 18 18.55 -5.85 -18.87
N ALA A 19 19.32 -5.79 -17.78
CA ALA A 19 18.92 -5.80 -16.37
C ALA A 19 18.18 -7.04 -15.83
N LYS A 20 18.17 -7.16 -14.50
CA LYS A 20 17.54 -8.27 -13.77
C LYS A 20 16.04 -8.29 -14.03
N ASN A 21 15.47 -9.46 -14.33
CA ASN A 21 14.03 -9.56 -14.56
C ASN A 21 13.24 -9.50 -13.22
N ALA A 22 11.92 -9.33 -13.29
CA ALA A 22 11.09 -9.19 -12.10
C ALA A 22 11.19 -10.38 -11.12
N GLU A 23 11.39 -11.59 -11.64
CA GLU A 23 11.53 -12.82 -10.84
C GLU A 23 12.86 -12.86 -10.09
N GLU A 24 13.96 -12.41 -10.71
CA GLU A 24 15.27 -12.29 -10.07
C GLU A 24 15.28 -11.22 -8.95
N LEU A 25 14.59 -10.09 -9.15
CA LEU A 25 14.41 -9.07 -8.12
C LEU A 25 13.59 -9.62 -6.93
N VAL A 26 12.54 -10.40 -7.22
CA VAL A 26 11.71 -11.10 -6.21
C VAL A 26 12.54 -12.14 -5.44
N ALA A 27 13.34 -12.94 -6.13
CA ALA A 27 14.20 -13.96 -5.53
C ALA A 27 15.29 -13.34 -4.63
N GLU A 28 15.92 -12.26 -5.08
CA GLU A 28 16.89 -11.52 -4.27
C GLU A 28 16.26 -10.94 -3.00
N TYR A 29 15.07 -10.34 -3.11
CA TYR A 29 14.30 -9.87 -1.96
C TYR A 29 14.02 -10.99 -0.96
N TRP A 30 13.44 -12.11 -1.41
CA TRP A 30 13.10 -13.24 -0.54
C TRP A 30 14.31 -13.89 0.11
N SER A 31 15.47 -13.95 -0.57
CA SER A 31 16.70 -14.56 -0.05
C SER A 31 17.30 -13.84 1.17
N LYS A 32 16.86 -12.61 1.47
CA LYS A 32 17.48 -11.69 2.44
C LYS A 32 16.49 -10.99 3.38
N ALA A 33 15.18 -11.13 3.16
CA ALA A 33 14.15 -10.43 3.95
C ALA A 33 14.02 -10.97 5.39
N THR A 34 14.21 -10.09 6.38
CA THR A 34 14.23 -10.38 7.84
C THR A 34 13.77 -9.18 8.71
N SER A 35 13.07 -8.19 8.13
CA SER A 35 12.62 -6.89 8.69
C SER A 35 13.67 -5.77 8.76
N TYR A 36 13.19 -4.54 8.50
CA TYR A 36 13.91 -3.26 8.22
C TYR A 36 14.93 -3.31 7.05
N ASN A 37 15.79 -4.33 7.01
CA ASN A 37 16.64 -4.63 5.86
C ASN A 37 15.82 -4.80 4.57
N ASP A 38 14.58 -5.30 4.67
CA ASP A 38 13.67 -5.56 3.56
C ASP A 38 13.38 -4.30 2.73
N TYR A 39 13.13 -3.18 3.41
CA TYR A 39 12.85 -1.89 2.77
C TYR A 39 14.09 -1.33 2.08
N LYS A 40 15.25 -1.42 2.75
CA LYS A 40 16.53 -0.96 2.19
C LYS A 40 16.97 -1.83 1.01
N LEU A 41 16.85 -3.14 1.13
CA LEU A 41 17.16 -4.09 0.07
C LEU A 41 16.24 -3.90 -1.13
N ALA A 42 14.93 -3.79 -0.93
CA ALA A 42 14.01 -3.49 -2.03
C ALA A 42 14.45 -2.22 -2.75
N TYR A 43 14.71 -1.13 -2.01
CA TYR A 43 15.22 0.13 -2.57
C TYR A 43 16.56 -0.03 -3.33
N ASP A 44 17.57 -0.68 -2.75
CA ASP A 44 18.89 -0.88 -3.38
C ASP A 44 18.79 -1.77 -4.63
N THR A 45 18.00 -2.84 -4.56
CA THR A 45 17.67 -3.76 -5.68
C THR A 45 17.01 -3.00 -6.82
N ILE A 46 15.99 -2.18 -6.54
CA ILE A 46 15.27 -1.38 -7.54
C ILE A 46 16.16 -0.27 -8.14
N LYS A 47 17.04 0.33 -7.33
CA LYS A 47 18.00 1.34 -7.79
C LYS A 47 19.08 0.75 -8.72
N SER A 48 19.27 -0.57 -8.72
CA SER A 48 20.21 -1.27 -9.60
C SER A 48 19.67 -1.58 -11.00
N VAL A 49 18.35 -1.40 -11.23
CA VAL A 49 17.67 -1.59 -12.53
C VAL A 49 17.50 -0.22 -13.23
N SER A 50 17.38 -0.20 -14.56
CA SER A 50 17.07 1.06 -15.24
C SER A 50 15.61 1.48 -14.97
N GLU A 51 15.33 2.79 -15.00
CA GLU A 51 13.98 3.30 -14.75
C GLU A 51 12.96 2.71 -15.75
N ALA A 52 13.33 2.58 -17.03
CA ALA A 52 12.46 2.04 -18.06
C ALA A 52 12.15 0.55 -17.86
N ASP A 53 13.14 -0.25 -17.43
CA ASP A 53 12.97 -1.68 -17.19
C ASP A 53 12.09 -1.91 -15.95
N ALA A 54 12.32 -1.14 -14.88
CA ALA A 54 11.50 -1.17 -13.67
C ALA A 54 10.03 -0.82 -13.96
N LYS A 55 9.78 0.26 -14.73
CA LYS A 55 8.42 0.63 -15.16
C LYS A 55 7.76 -0.49 -15.98
N THR A 56 8.47 -1.04 -16.97
CA THR A 56 7.95 -2.08 -17.86
C THR A 56 7.62 -3.36 -17.10
N ALA A 57 8.48 -3.77 -16.17
CA ALA A 57 8.26 -4.93 -15.29
C ALA A 57 7.02 -4.74 -14.41
N ILE A 58 6.87 -3.57 -13.78
CA ILE A 58 5.71 -3.25 -12.94
C ILE A 58 4.43 -3.26 -13.79
N ILE A 59 4.37 -2.54 -14.92
CA ILE A 59 3.18 -2.51 -15.79
C ILE A 59 2.78 -3.94 -16.20
N THR A 60 3.73 -4.71 -16.75
CA THR A 60 3.49 -6.09 -17.22
C THR A 60 2.91 -6.97 -16.12
N TRP A 61 3.45 -6.86 -14.91
CA TRP A 61 2.97 -7.60 -13.74
C TRP A 61 1.57 -7.16 -13.30
N VAL A 62 1.30 -5.84 -13.25
CA VAL A 62 0.00 -5.30 -12.81
C VAL A 62 -1.12 -5.65 -13.78
N THR A 63 -0.85 -5.60 -15.09
CA THR A 63 -1.84 -5.90 -16.13
C THR A 63 -2.01 -7.39 -16.43
N GLY A 64 -1.13 -8.25 -15.88
CA GLY A 64 -1.22 -9.70 -16.02
C GLY A 64 -2.25 -10.34 -15.08
N GLU A 65 -2.68 -11.57 -15.39
CA GLU A 65 -3.70 -12.29 -14.61
C GLU A 65 -3.35 -12.45 -13.12
N ALA A 66 -2.07 -12.51 -12.76
CA ALA A 66 -1.60 -12.61 -11.38
C ALA A 66 -1.57 -11.26 -10.63
N GLY A 67 -1.57 -10.13 -11.34
CA GLY A 67 -1.60 -8.78 -10.76
C GLY A 67 -3.02 -8.31 -10.40
N MET A 68 -4.04 -8.85 -11.09
CA MET A 68 -5.44 -8.54 -10.85
C MET A 68 -5.89 -9.02 -9.46
N PHE A 69 -6.25 -8.09 -8.57
CA PHE A 69 -6.59 -8.34 -7.17
C PHE A 69 -7.80 -9.28 -6.93
N GLY A 70 -8.57 -9.62 -7.97
CA GLY A 70 -9.64 -10.63 -7.91
C GLY A 70 -9.20 -12.08 -8.14
N ALA A 71 -7.95 -12.34 -8.52
CA ALA A 71 -7.48 -13.66 -8.96
C ALA A 71 -6.66 -14.45 -7.91
N GLU A 72 -6.38 -13.89 -6.72
CA GLU A 72 -5.50 -14.52 -5.72
C GLU A 72 -5.94 -15.94 -5.28
N SER A 73 -7.23 -16.25 -5.35
CA SER A 73 -7.78 -17.58 -5.07
C SER A 73 -7.37 -18.66 -6.08
N LYS A 74 -6.91 -18.26 -7.28
CA LYS A 74 -6.42 -19.16 -8.34
C LYS A 74 -4.88 -19.33 -8.32
N LEU A 75 -4.17 -18.57 -7.49
CA LEU A 75 -2.71 -18.61 -7.40
C LEU A 75 -2.23 -19.73 -6.47
N SER A 76 -1.12 -20.37 -6.83
CA SER A 76 -0.41 -21.26 -5.90
C SER A 76 0.24 -20.45 -4.77
N GLU A 77 0.56 -21.10 -3.64
CA GLU A 77 1.22 -20.42 -2.51
C GLU A 77 2.56 -19.79 -2.90
N GLU A 78 3.28 -20.36 -3.86
CA GLU A 78 4.53 -19.79 -4.35
C GLU A 78 4.28 -18.55 -5.23
N MET A 79 3.28 -18.59 -6.11
CA MET A 79 2.86 -17.42 -6.87
C MET A 79 2.35 -16.29 -5.96
N LYS A 80 1.65 -16.60 -4.85
CA LYS A 80 1.22 -15.61 -3.85
C LYS A 80 2.42 -14.91 -3.19
N LYS A 81 3.48 -15.63 -2.84
CA LYS A 81 4.73 -15.03 -2.31
C LYS A 81 5.39 -14.13 -3.35
N GLN A 82 5.49 -14.56 -4.60
CA GLN A 82 6.05 -13.76 -5.68
C GLN A 82 5.25 -12.47 -5.91
N VAL A 83 3.92 -12.59 -5.94
CA VAL A 83 2.97 -11.46 -6.00
C VAL A 83 3.17 -10.50 -4.83
N GLN A 84 3.34 -11.00 -3.60
CA GLN A 84 3.53 -10.15 -2.43
C GLN A 84 4.89 -9.42 -2.44
N ALA A 85 5.98 -10.07 -2.86
CA ALA A 85 7.28 -9.40 -3.00
C ALA A 85 7.28 -8.37 -4.15
N ALA A 86 6.68 -8.69 -5.30
CA ALA A 86 6.52 -7.75 -6.40
C ALA A 86 5.75 -6.49 -5.98
N ARG A 87 4.67 -6.64 -5.17
CA ARG A 87 3.95 -5.51 -4.56
C ARG A 87 4.82 -4.68 -3.63
N LEU A 88 5.58 -5.32 -2.73
CA LEU A 88 6.43 -4.61 -1.76
C LEU A 88 7.55 -3.83 -2.46
N MET A 89 8.19 -4.43 -3.46
CA MET A 89 9.19 -3.74 -4.29
C MET A 89 8.56 -2.60 -5.09
N SER A 90 7.45 -2.84 -5.80
CA SER A 90 6.74 -1.80 -6.55
C SER A 90 6.32 -0.64 -5.65
N GLY A 91 5.87 -0.92 -4.42
CA GLY A 91 5.51 0.10 -3.44
C GLY A 91 6.70 0.90 -2.94
N GLN A 92 7.87 0.29 -2.75
CA GLN A 92 9.09 1.07 -2.48
C GLN A 92 9.48 1.93 -3.69
N TYR A 93 9.46 1.38 -4.91
CA TYR A 93 9.75 2.15 -6.11
C TYR A 93 8.86 3.39 -6.23
N LEU A 94 7.53 3.18 -6.20
CA LEU A 94 6.54 4.23 -6.38
C LEU A 94 6.54 5.27 -5.26
N LYS A 95 6.94 4.88 -4.04
CA LYS A 95 7.13 5.83 -2.92
C LYS A 95 8.35 6.75 -3.12
N TYR A 96 9.37 6.32 -3.85
CA TYR A 96 10.61 7.07 -4.06
C TYR A 96 10.79 7.64 -5.48
N VAL A 97 9.99 7.21 -6.46
CA VAL A 97 10.18 7.54 -7.89
C VAL A 97 8.91 8.12 -8.52
N LYS A 98 9.04 9.38 -8.95
CA LYS A 98 8.20 10.12 -9.92
C LYS A 98 6.68 9.95 -9.77
N LYS A 99 6.03 10.98 -9.22
CA LYS A 99 4.55 11.12 -9.16
C LYS A 99 3.88 10.91 -10.52
N GLU A 100 4.60 11.21 -11.60
CA GLU A 100 4.19 11.03 -12.99
C GLU A 100 3.91 9.56 -13.31
N PHE A 101 4.76 8.63 -12.82
CA PHE A 101 4.59 7.19 -13.10
C PHE A 101 3.38 6.58 -12.39
N ILE A 102 2.97 7.13 -11.24
CA ILE A 102 1.75 6.69 -10.52
C ILE A 102 0.50 6.83 -11.40
N LYS A 103 0.48 7.76 -12.36
CA LYS A 103 -0.63 7.97 -13.30
C LYS A 103 -0.60 7.03 -14.50
N GLU A 104 0.55 6.41 -14.79
CA GLU A 104 0.71 5.42 -15.87
C GLU A 104 0.19 4.03 -15.45
N LEU A 105 -0.15 3.85 -14.17
CA LEU A 105 -0.60 2.58 -13.59
C LEU A 105 -2.13 2.49 -13.46
N PRO A 106 -2.72 1.28 -13.56
CA PRO A 106 -4.11 1.04 -13.19
C PRO A 106 -4.42 1.54 -11.78
N LEU A 107 -5.44 2.40 -11.67
CA LEU A 107 -5.74 3.15 -10.44
C LEU A 107 -5.94 2.23 -9.22
N ILE A 108 -6.58 1.07 -9.42
CA ILE A 108 -6.76 0.07 -8.35
C ILE A 108 -5.42 -0.38 -7.75
N PHE A 109 -4.43 -0.68 -8.57
CA PHE A 109 -3.11 -1.11 -8.10
C PHE A 109 -2.37 0.03 -7.40
N ALA A 110 -2.41 1.22 -7.98
CA ALA A 110 -1.77 2.39 -7.38
C ALA A 110 -2.35 2.69 -5.99
N CYS A 111 -3.68 2.65 -5.84
CA CYS A 111 -4.38 2.80 -4.56
C CYS A 111 -4.02 1.69 -3.55
N GLU A 112 -3.97 0.44 -4.01
CA GLU A 112 -3.64 -0.74 -3.19
C GLU A 112 -2.23 -0.71 -2.58
N VAL A 113 -1.27 -0.10 -3.29
CA VAL A 113 0.16 -0.19 -2.98
C VAL A 113 0.75 1.13 -2.47
N VAL A 114 0.28 2.27 -2.98
CA VAL A 114 0.78 3.63 -2.64
C VAL A 114 -0.34 4.68 -2.58
N GLY A 115 -1.49 4.35 -1.97
CA GLY A 115 -2.67 5.22 -1.93
C GLY A 115 -2.42 6.67 -1.43
N THR A 116 -1.48 6.85 -0.50
CA THR A 116 -1.05 8.19 -0.02
C THR A 116 -0.43 9.02 -1.14
N GLU A 117 0.42 8.40 -1.95
CA GLU A 117 1.10 9.04 -3.08
C GLU A 117 0.16 9.20 -4.29
N VAL A 118 -0.85 8.32 -4.46
CA VAL A 118 -1.93 8.49 -5.44
C VAL A 118 -2.66 9.81 -5.23
N LEU A 119 -3.21 10.07 -4.03
CA LEU A 119 -3.94 11.33 -3.81
C LEU A 119 -3.06 12.55 -4.10
N LYS A 120 -1.78 12.53 -3.73
CA LYS A 120 -0.78 13.58 -4.02
C LYS A 120 -0.33 13.69 -5.48
N ALA A 121 -0.55 12.65 -6.29
CA ALA A 121 -0.28 12.67 -7.73
C ALA A 121 -1.49 13.25 -8.49
N TYR A 122 -2.70 12.89 -8.07
CA TYR A 122 -3.95 13.32 -8.71
C TYR A 122 -4.50 14.66 -8.20
N GLU A 123 -4.03 15.18 -7.06
CA GLU A 123 -4.48 16.42 -6.38
C GLU A 123 -4.82 17.61 -7.30
N VAL A 124 -4.03 17.84 -8.36
CA VAL A 124 -4.21 18.97 -9.29
C VAL A 124 -5.26 18.69 -10.38
N GLU A 125 -5.37 17.45 -10.85
CA GLU A 125 -6.21 17.06 -12.00
C GLU A 125 -7.56 16.48 -11.58
N ASN A 126 -7.60 15.80 -10.43
CA ASN A 126 -8.80 15.32 -9.78
C ASN A 126 -8.70 15.52 -8.24
N PRO A 127 -8.95 16.74 -7.74
CA PRO A 127 -9.00 17.02 -6.31
C PRO A 127 -10.15 16.29 -5.59
N SER A 128 -11.18 15.84 -6.31
CA SER A 128 -12.32 15.07 -5.78
C SER A 128 -12.09 13.56 -5.71
N LEU A 129 -10.94 13.05 -6.17
CA LEU A 129 -10.67 11.61 -6.33
C LEU A 129 -11.01 10.79 -5.08
N TYR A 130 -10.62 11.25 -3.89
CA TYR A 130 -10.95 10.56 -2.64
C TYR A 130 -12.46 10.46 -2.40
N GLN A 131 -13.21 11.54 -2.64
CA GLN A 131 -14.66 11.57 -2.45
C GLN A 131 -15.38 10.73 -3.51
N GLU A 132 -14.89 10.71 -4.75
CA GLU A 132 -15.38 9.85 -5.83
C GLU A 132 -15.17 8.36 -5.52
N LEU A 133 -14.01 8.00 -4.94
CA LEU A 133 -13.74 6.64 -4.48
C LEU A 133 -14.65 6.28 -3.29
N LYS A 134 -14.76 7.16 -2.29
CA LYS A 134 -15.62 6.95 -1.11
C LYS A 134 -17.10 6.77 -1.48
N ALA A 135 -17.60 7.57 -2.42
CA ALA A 135 -18.97 7.48 -2.93
C ALA A 135 -19.28 6.15 -3.67
N LYS A 136 -18.24 5.43 -4.13
CA LYS A 136 -18.33 4.11 -4.78
C LYS A 136 -17.98 2.94 -3.83
N ASP A 137 -18.01 3.16 -2.51
CA ASP A 137 -17.47 2.25 -1.48
C ASP A 137 -16.08 1.69 -1.86
N PHE A 138 -15.22 2.58 -2.36
CA PHE A 138 -13.85 2.26 -2.77
C PHE A 138 -13.76 1.13 -3.82
N THR A 139 -14.78 1.00 -4.67
CA THR A 139 -14.79 0.06 -5.80
C THR A 139 -14.24 0.72 -7.07
N ILE A 140 -13.24 0.08 -7.67
CA ILE A 140 -12.58 0.48 -8.92
C ILE A 140 -12.69 -0.70 -9.89
N ASP A 141 -13.20 -0.47 -11.10
CA ASP A 141 -13.35 -1.48 -12.16
C ASP A 141 -14.06 -2.78 -11.70
N GLY A 142 -15.05 -2.63 -10.81
CA GLY A 142 -15.83 -3.74 -10.24
C GLY A 142 -15.16 -4.49 -9.09
N VAL A 143 -13.95 -4.10 -8.67
CA VAL A 143 -13.22 -4.70 -7.55
C VAL A 143 -13.08 -3.68 -6.41
N ARG A 144 -13.48 -4.10 -5.20
CA ARG A 144 -13.36 -3.28 -4.00
C ARG A 144 -11.93 -3.29 -3.47
N LEU A 145 -11.41 -2.11 -3.12
CA LEU A 145 -10.12 -1.99 -2.43
C LEU A 145 -10.12 -2.73 -1.08
N ARG A 146 -8.96 -3.27 -0.71
CA ARG A 146 -8.71 -3.91 0.58
C ARG A 146 -8.62 -2.84 1.67
N ASN A 147 -8.98 -3.22 2.90
CA ASN A 147 -9.17 -2.27 4.00
C ASN A 147 -7.92 -1.43 4.33
N HIS A 148 -6.69 -1.96 4.15
CA HIS A 148 -5.47 -1.18 4.36
C HIS A 148 -5.34 -0.03 3.35
N ALA A 149 -5.72 -0.25 2.09
CA ALA A 149 -5.70 0.77 1.04
C ALA A 149 -6.75 1.85 1.30
N ILE A 150 -7.96 1.45 1.65
CA ILE A 150 -9.07 2.35 2.03
C ILE A 150 -8.67 3.26 3.20
N VAL A 151 -8.11 2.67 4.25
CA VAL A 151 -7.66 3.40 5.45
C VAL A 151 -6.50 4.33 5.12
N ASN A 152 -5.50 3.88 4.34
CA ASN A 152 -4.40 4.75 3.89
C ASN A 152 -4.91 5.97 3.10
N LEU A 153 -5.86 5.75 2.17
CA LEU A 153 -6.49 6.82 1.39
C LEU A 153 -7.24 7.81 2.29
N ALA A 154 -8.10 7.33 3.18
CA ALA A 154 -8.88 8.18 4.09
C ALA A 154 -7.99 8.97 5.06
N CYS A 155 -6.97 8.32 5.63
CA CYS A 155 -5.95 8.98 6.44
C CYS A 155 -5.19 10.07 5.66
N CYS A 156 -4.80 9.82 4.41
CA CYS A 156 -4.13 10.82 3.57
C CYS A 156 -5.06 11.97 3.15
N ALA A 157 -6.35 11.71 2.95
CA ALA A 157 -7.37 12.72 2.68
C ALA A 157 -7.78 13.53 3.92
N GLY A 158 -7.30 13.15 5.12
CA GLY A 158 -7.70 13.76 6.39
C GLY A 158 -9.11 13.40 6.86
N ASP A 159 -9.77 12.43 6.23
CA ASP A 159 -11.12 11.98 6.58
C ASP A 159 -11.07 10.98 7.74
N ILE A 160 -10.69 11.50 8.91
CA ILE A 160 -10.53 10.67 10.10
C ILE A 160 -11.88 10.29 10.70
N GLU A 161 -12.95 11.06 10.47
CA GLU A 161 -14.31 10.66 10.88
C GLU A 161 -14.74 9.34 10.22
N TYR A 162 -14.49 9.18 8.91
CA TYR A 162 -14.69 7.90 8.24
C TYR A 162 -13.82 6.79 8.85
N VAL A 163 -12.51 7.02 9.01
CA VAL A 163 -11.58 6.02 9.59
C VAL A 163 -12.02 5.55 10.98
N MET A 164 -12.55 6.44 11.79
CA MET A 164 -12.97 6.16 13.17
C MET A 164 -14.35 5.49 13.25
N SER A 165 -15.16 5.60 12.19
CA SER A 165 -16.43 4.89 12.03
C SER A 165 -16.26 3.42 11.63
N LEU A 166 -15.07 3.03 11.15
CA LEU A 166 -14.78 1.65 10.77
C LEU A 166 -14.70 0.72 12.00
N PRO A 167 -15.15 -0.55 11.89
CA PRO A 167 -14.97 -1.55 12.95
C PRO A 167 -13.50 -1.75 13.30
N ILE A 168 -13.19 -1.91 14.59
CA ILE A 168 -11.81 -2.01 15.09
C ILE A 168 -11.01 -3.13 14.42
N GLU A 169 -11.67 -4.25 14.08
CA GLU A 169 -11.09 -5.40 13.37
C GLU A 169 -10.54 -5.02 11.99
N GLN A 170 -11.11 -4.00 11.35
CA GLN A 170 -10.69 -3.54 10.02
C GLN A 170 -9.50 -2.59 10.06
N VAL A 171 -9.23 -1.95 11.22
CA VAL A 171 -8.26 -0.86 11.35
C VAL A 171 -7.08 -1.14 12.27
N ALA A 172 -7.26 -1.92 13.34
CA ALA A 172 -6.27 -2.07 14.41
C ALA A 172 -4.87 -2.51 13.92
N ASN A 173 -4.82 -3.45 12.97
CA ASN A 173 -3.56 -4.01 12.45
C ASN A 173 -2.89 -3.17 11.35
N ILE A 174 -3.44 -2.01 10.99
CA ILE A 174 -2.87 -1.13 9.95
C ILE A 174 -1.94 -0.12 10.62
N ALA A 175 -0.63 -0.22 10.37
CA ALA A 175 0.36 0.68 10.96
C ALA A 175 0.06 2.18 10.69
N THR A 176 -0.40 2.51 9.49
CA THR A 176 -0.85 3.87 9.12
C THR A 176 -2.02 4.36 9.98
N PHE A 177 -2.99 3.48 10.28
CA PHE A 177 -4.07 3.80 11.22
C PHE A 177 -3.50 4.07 12.59
N GLN A 178 -2.61 3.22 13.11
CA GLN A 178 -2.05 3.42 14.45
C GLN A 178 -1.38 4.80 14.58
N SER A 179 -0.49 5.19 13.64
CA SER A 179 0.17 6.50 13.69
C SER A 179 -0.81 7.68 13.57
N ILE A 180 -1.75 7.62 12.62
CA ILE A 180 -2.63 8.77 12.31
C ILE A 180 -3.83 8.87 13.26
N ALA A 181 -4.36 7.73 13.73
CA ALA A 181 -5.33 7.69 14.81
C ALA A 181 -4.73 8.28 16.09
N ILE A 182 -3.45 8.03 16.40
CA ILE A 182 -2.80 8.68 17.56
C ILE A 182 -2.78 10.20 17.41
N GLU A 183 -2.36 10.74 16.26
CA GLU A 183 -2.36 12.19 16.04
C GLU A 183 -3.77 12.81 16.09
N TYR A 184 -4.79 12.09 15.63
CA TYR A 184 -6.18 12.56 15.65
C TYR A 184 -6.85 12.42 17.02
N LEU A 185 -6.64 11.30 17.72
CA LEU A 185 -7.14 11.07 19.07
C LEU A 185 -6.62 12.13 20.05
N LEU A 186 -5.41 12.64 19.82
CA LEU A 186 -4.89 13.79 20.56
C LEU A 186 -5.61 15.12 20.27
N LYS A 187 -6.27 15.27 19.12
CA LYS A 187 -7.04 16.48 18.74
C LYS A 187 -8.50 16.43 19.21
N LEU A 188 -9.03 15.24 19.51
CA LEU A 188 -10.40 15.06 20.03
C LEU A 188 -10.58 15.54 21.49
N PRO A 189 -11.84 15.77 21.93
CA PRO A 189 -12.21 15.81 23.34
C PRO A 189 -11.75 14.54 24.06
N VAL A 190 -11.23 14.69 25.28
CA VAL A 190 -10.52 13.61 25.99
C VAL A 190 -11.39 12.36 26.17
N ASP A 191 -12.67 12.52 26.51
CA ASP A 191 -13.57 11.38 26.73
C ASP A 191 -13.85 10.59 25.45
N LYS A 192 -14.04 11.29 24.31
CA LYS A 192 -14.20 10.66 22.99
C LYS A 192 -12.92 9.92 22.57
N ALA A 193 -11.77 10.50 22.88
CA ALA A 193 -10.48 9.87 22.61
C ALA A 193 -10.27 8.62 23.48
N MET A 194 -10.60 8.68 24.77
CA MET A 194 -10.51 7.54 25.68
C MET A 194 -11.45 6.40 25.29
N ALA A 195 -12.69 6.68 24.89
CA ALA A 195 -13.62 5.66 24.42
C ALA A 195 -13.02 4.80 23.28
N LYS A 196 -12.39 5.42 22.28
CA LYS A 196 -11.76 4.67 21.17
C LYS A 196 -10.44 4.00 21.58
N VAL A 197 -9.62 4.62 22.43
CA VAL A 197 -8.39 3.97 22.93
C VAL A 197 -8.74 2.69 23.69
N VAL A 198 -9.75 2.72 24.55
CA VAL A 198 -10.26 1.54 25.25
C VAL A 198 -10.81 0.49 24.28
N GLU A 199 -11.48 0.88 23.19
CA GLU A 199 -11.89 -0.03 22.10
C GLU A 199 -10.69 -0.73 21.45
N ILE A 200 -9.62 0.02 21.13
CA ILE A 200 -8.37 -0.50 20.56
C ILE A 200 -7.66 -1.44 21.54
N GLU A 201 -7.48 -1.04 22.80
CA GLU A 201 -6.85 -1.83 23.84
C GLU A 201 -7.61 -3.15 24.09
N ASN A 202 -8.94 -3.09 24.19
CA ASN A 202 -9.79 -4.27 24.34
C ASN A 202 -9.67 -5.23 23.15
N TYR A 203 -9.57 -4.74 21.91
CA TYR A 203 -9.34 -5.60 20.74
C TYR A 203 -8.04 -6.41 20.90
N TYR A 204 -6.92 -5.79 21.29
CA TYR A 204 -5.66 -6.49 21.52
C TYR A 204 -5.74 -7.50 22.66
N LEU A 205 -6.37 -7.13 23.78
CA LEU A 205 -6.58 -8.01 24.94
C LEU A 205 -7.43 -9.25 24.59
N ILE A 206 -8.54 -9.07 23.86
CA ILE A 206 -9.40 -10.16 23.38
C ILE A 206 -8.64 -11.10 22.43
N LYS A 207 -7.79 -10.56 21.56
CA LYS A 207 -6.92 -11.35 20.67
C LYS A 207 -5.72 -11.98 21.39
N LYS A 208 -5.53 -11.74 22.69
CA LYS A 208 -4.36 -12.15 23.49
C LYS A 208 -3.03 -11.66 22.88
N GLN A 209 -3.07 -10.50 22.25
CA GLN A 209 -1.91 -9.84 21.64
C GLN A 209 -1.43 -8.69 22.55
N PRO A 210 -0.12 -8.38 22.55
CA PRO A 210 0.37 -7.20 23.25
C PRO A 210 -0.23 -5.93 22.64
N ILE A 211 -0.62 -4.99 23.50
CA ILE A 211 -1.06 -3.66 23.07
C ILE A 211 0.15 -2.95 22.42
N PRO A 212 0.01 -2.32 21.24
CA PRO A 212 1.11 -1.56 20.64
C PRO A 212 1.57 -0.43 21.57
N LYS A 213 2.88 -0.28 21.75
CA LYS A 213 3.48 0.72 22.66
C LYS A 213 2.98 2.15 22.41
N ASP A 214 2.70 2.48 21.15
CA ASP A 214 2.24 3.81 20.77
C ASP A 214 0.78 4.06 21.22
N ILE A 215 -0.04 3.01 21.30
CA ILE A 215 -1.38 3.05 21.90
C ILE A 215 -1.28 3.17 23.43
N GLU A 216 -0.40 2.42 24.09
CA GLU A 216 -0.15 2.57 25.53
C GLU A 216 0.33 4.00 25.88
N ALA A 217 1.20 4.57 25.05
CA ALA A 217 1.71 5.93 25.21
C ALA A 217 0.61 6.98 25.00
N LEU A 218 -0.25 6.79 24.00
CA LEU A 218 -1.45 7.62 23.78
C LEU A 218 -2.40 7.55 24.99
N SER A 219 -2.66 6.35 25.49
CA SER A 219 -3.54 6.07 26.64
C SER A 219 -3.10 6.90 27.84
N ARG A 220 -1.84 6.75 28.27
CA ARG A 220 -1.23 7.55 29.35
C ARG A 220 -1.29 9.06 29.10
N LYS A 221 -1.04 9.51 27.87
CA LYS A 221 -1.05 10.94 27.50
C LYS A 221 -2.45 11.55 27.57
N LEU A 222 -3.50 10.79 27.29
CA LEU A 222 -4.89 11.22 27.42
C LEU A 222 -5.36 11.17 28.89
N THR A 223 -5.01 10.15 29.67
CA THR A 223 -5.25 10.14 31.13
C THR A 223 -4.63 11.37 31.80
N LEU A 224 -3.38 11.73 31.45
CA LEU A 224 -2.71 12.92 31.97
C LEU A 224 -3.37 14.23 31.54
N ARG A 225 -4.12 14.27 30.43
CA ARG A 225 -4.94 15.43 30.05
C ARG A 225 -6.24 15.47 30.84
N GLN A 226 -6.86 14.31 31.07
CA GLN A 226 -8.09 14.21 31.87
C GLN A 226 -7.86 14.70 33.31
N LEU A 227 -6.73 14.34 33.92
CA LEU A 227 -6.34 14.75 35.27
C LEU A 227 -5.88 16.22 35.39
N ARG A 228 -5.85 16.98 34.29
CA ARG A 228 -5.44 18.41 34.25
C ARG A 228 -6.58 19.36 33.93
N ASN A 229 -7.74 18.83 33.57
CA ASN A 229 -8.97 19.57 33.28
C ASN A 229 -9.92 19.46 34.48
#